data_AF-A0A7C3YL74-F1
#
_entry.id   AF-A0A7C3YL74-F1
#
_cell.length_a   1.000
_cell.length_b   1.000
_cell.length_c   1.000
_cell.angle_alpha   90.00
_cell.angle_beta   90.00
_cell.angle_gamma   90.00
#
_symmetry.space_group_name_H-M   'P 1'
#
loop_
_entity.id
_entity.type
_entity.pdbx_description
1 polymer ?
#
loop_
_entity_poly.entity_id
_entity_poly.type
_entity_poly.pdbx_seq_one_letter_code
_entity_poly.pdbx_strand_id
1 'polypeptide(L)'
;MKKLINLEEYDKPIRRIAAKLSHGDRFLAEELVSEMYISILSSEEGKSMALYLREAKFRAIDYIRSRSRNYSYGGVIQHISLEAMEEAGIQIDTEGRVYEPEKRNSVIIYDGVSEDEF
;
A
#
# COMPACT_ATOMS: atom_id res chain seq x y z
N MET A 1 -2.82 -12.82 35.00
CA MET A 1 -3.70 -11.63 34.91
C MET A 1 -3.11 -10.74 33.84
N LYS A 2 -3.82 -10.53 32.71
CA LYS A 2 -3.39 -9.56 31.70
C LYS A 2 -3.45 -8.18 32.32
N LYS A 3 -2.32 -7.47 32.47
CA LYS A 3 -2.35 -6.05 32.85
C LYS A 3 -2.91 -5.30 31.66
N LEU A 4 -4.10 -4.72 31.81
CA LEU A 4 -4.59 -3.76 30.82
C LEU A 4 -3.57 -2.62 30.71
N ILE A 5 -2.96 -2.48 29.53
CA ILE A 5 -2.12 -1.33 29.22
C ILE A 5 -3.04 -0.12 29.18
N ASN A 6 -2.79 0.87 30.05
CA ASN A 6 -3.51 2.13 30.04
C ASN A 6 -3.05 2.98 28.85
N LEU A 7 -3.79 2.95 27.74
CA LEU A 7 -3.43 3.63 26.50
C LEU A 7 -3.39 5.16 26.61
N GLU A 8 -4.09 5.75 27.58
CA GLU A 8 -4.14 7.21 27.78
C GLU A 8 -2.76 7.76 28.15
N GLU A 9 -1.96 6.99 28.89
CA GLU A 9 -0.60 7.38 29.28
C GLU A 9 0.34 7.52 28.08
N TYR A 10 0.02 6.81 26.98
CA TYR A 10 0.83 6.76 25.76
C TYR A 10 0.40 7.80 24.71
N ASP A 11 -0.80 8.37 24.80
CA ASP A 11 -1.36 9.23 23.74
C ASP A 11 -0.48 10.45 23.45
N LYS A 12 -0.17 11.24 24.48
CA LYS A 12 0.66 12.44 24.35
C LYS A 12 2.05 12.14 23.76
N PRO A 13 2.83 11.16 24.26
CA PRO A 13 4.13 10.84 23.66
C PRO A 13 4.00 10.27 22.24
N ILE A 14 3.02 9.42 21.95
CA ILE A 14 2.78 8.87 20.61
C ILE A 14 2.49 9.98 19.61
N ARG A 15 1.55 10.88 19.91
CA ARG A 15 1.22 12.02 19.04
C ARG A 15 2.41 12.92 18.79
N ARG A 16 3.25 13.16 19.81
CA ARG A 16 4.48 13.94 19.67
C ARG A 16 5.50 13.26 18.75
N ILE A 17 5.62 11.94 18.81
CA ILE A 17 6.51 11.17 17.92
C ILE A 17 5.97 11.21 16.49
N ALA A 18 4.67 10.92 16.29
CA ALA A 18 4.02 10.95 14.99
C ALA A 18 4.19 12.30 14.29
N ALA A 19 3.89 13.40 14.98
CA ALA A 19 4.02 14.74 14.42
C ALA A 19 5.46 15.09 13.98
N LYS A 20 6.47 14.58 14.70
CA LYS A 20 7.89 14.77 14.32
C LYS A 20 8.26 13.95 13.10
N LEU A 21 7.76 12.72 12.99
CA LEU A 21 8.05 11.82 11.89
C LEU A 21 7.27 12.18 10.61
N SER A 22 6.08 12.76 10.74
CA SER A 22 5.24 13.10 9.58
C SER A 22 5.59 14.43 8.92
N HIS A 23 6.50 15.22 9.49
CA HIS A 23 6.94 16.51 8.95
C HIS A 23 5.80 17.48 8.57
N GLY A 24 4.67 17.42 9.29
CA GLY A 24 3.50 18.28 9.07
C GLY A 24 2.38 17.65 8.25
N ASP A 25 2.57 16.45 7.69
CA ASP A 25 1.49 15.68 7.09
C ASP A 25 0.55 15.14 8.19
N ARG A 26 -0.72 15.58 8.14
CA ARG A 26 -1.75 15.20 9.11
C ARG A 26 -2.26 13.78 8.90
N PHE A 27 -2.40 13.33 7.65
CA PHE A 27 -2.88 11.97 7.36
C PHE A 27 -1.83 10.96 7.77
N LEU A 28 -0.58 11.20 7.38
CA LEU A 28 0.54 10.36 7.81
C LEU A 28 0.68 10.36 9.34
N ALA A 29 0.49 11.50 10.02
CA ALA A 29 0.54 11.53 11.48
C ALA A 29 -0.47 10.56 12.13
N GLU A 30 -1.73 10.54 11.67
CA GLU A 30 -2.76 9.64 12.21
C GLU A 30 -2.48 8.16 11.88
N GLU A 31 -1.93 7.87 10.70
CA GLU A 31 -1.48 6.51 10.35
C GLU A 31 -0.34 6.04 11.27
N LEU A 32 0.63 6.90 11.54
CA LEU A 32 1.74 6.58 12.45
C LEU A 32 1.26 6.40 13.89
N VAL A 33 0.29 7.19 14.35
CA VAL A 33 -0.36 7.00 15.67
C VAL A 33 -0.97 5.60 15.76
N SER A 34 -1.71 5.19 14.73
CA SER A 34 -2.37 3.89 14.67
C SER A 34 -1.36 2.73 14.70
N GLU A 35 -0.31 2.79 13.88
CA GLU A 35 0.76 1.78 13.86
C GLU A 35 1.51 1.67 15.20
N MET A 36 1.74 2.81 15.86
CA MET A 36 2.36 2.85 17.19
C MET A 36 1.48 2.18 18.25
N TYR A 37 0.18 2.45 18.23
CA TYR A 37 -0.76 1.80 19.16
C TYR A 37 -0.85 0.29 18.94
N ILE A 38 -0.92 -0.15 17.68
CA ILE A 38 -0.90 -1.57 17.32
C ILE A 38 0.36 -2.23 17.88
N SER A 39 1.53 -1.60 17.69
CA SER A 39 2.80 -2.12 18.21
C SER A 39 2.83 -2.31 19.72
N ILE A 40 2.21 -1.39 20.47
CA ILE A 40 2.16 -1.47 21.94
C ILE A 40 1.20 -2.58 22.37
N LEU A 41 0.01 -2.65 21.74
CA LEU A 41 -0.99 -3.67 22.02
C LEU A 41 -0.53 -5.10 21.65
N SER A 42 0.32 -5.23 20.64
CA SER A 42 0.87 -6.52 20.21
C SER A 42 2.13 -6.94 20.97
N SER A 43 2.70 -6.05 21.79
CA SER A 43 3.94 -6.32 22.51
C SER A 43 3.70 -7.10 23.81
N GLU A 44 4.71 -7.89 24.21
CA GLU A 44 4.67 -8.61 25.48
C GLU A 44 4.45 -7.66 26.68
N GLU A 45 3.68 -8.12 27.66
CA GLU A 45 3.40 -7.38 28.89
C GLU A 45 4.66 -7.26 29.78
N GLY A 46 4.68 -6.24 30.65
CA GLY A 46 5.73 -6.07 31.66
C GLY A 46 6.93 -5.25 31.21
N LYS A 47 6.90 -4.67 30.01
CA LYS A 47 7.91 -3.72 29.57
C LYS A 47 7.72 -2.37 30.26
N SER A 48 8.80 -1.60 30.36
CA SER A 48 8.71 -0.21 30.79
C SER A 48 8.07 0.66 29.70
N MET A 49 7.41 1.75 30.10
CA MET A 49 6.86 2.77 29.20
C MET A 49 7.86 3.19 28.11
N ALA A 50 9.12 3.42 28.50
CA ALA A 50 10.18 3.84 27.60
C ALA A 50 10.50 2.80 26.53
N LEU A 51 10.42 1.51 26.87
CA LEU A 51 10.67 0.43 25.93
C LEU A 51 9.51 0.29 24.94
N TYR A 52 8.25 0.35 25.41
CA TYR A 52 7.08 0.38 24.53
C TYR A 52 7.12 1.55 23.53
N LEU A 53 7.43 2.76 24.00
CA LEU A 53 7.55 3.94 23.12
C LEU A 53 8.71 3.80 22.13
N ARG A 54 9.80 3.13 22.51
CA ARG A 54 10.91 2.85 21.62
C ARG A 54 10.51 1.88 20.50
N GLU A 55 9.84 0.80 20.84
CA GLU A 55 9.33 -0.19 19.87
C GLU A 55 8.31 0.44 18.92
N ALA A 56 7.34 1.18 19.48
CA ALA A 56 6.36 1.93 18.70
C ALA A 56 7.03 2.90 17.71
N LYS A 57 8.03 3.67 18.17
CA LYS A 57 8.79 4.57 17.30
C LYS A 57 9.48 3.81 16.15
N PHE A 58 10.09 2.65 16.42
CA PHE A 58 10.70 1.85 15.36
C PHE A 58 9.67 1.32 14.37
N ARG A 59 8.51 0.87 14.86
CA ARG A 59 7.38 0.46 14.00
C ARG A 59 6.95 1.58 13.06
N ALA A 60 6.79 2.80 13.58
CA ALA A 60 6.45 3.98 12.77
C ALA A 60 7.50 4.28 11.69
N ILE A 61 8.80 4.17 12.02
CA ILE A 61 9.89 4.36 11.06
C ILE A 61 9.86 3.28 9.96
N ASP A 62 9.62 2.03 10.34
CA ASP A 62 9.54 0.92 9.39
C ASP A 62 8.31 1.02 8.49
N TYR A 63 7.18 1.51 9.01
CA TYR A 63 6.00 1.83 8.21
C TYR A 63 6.29 2.91 7.15
N ILE A 64 6.99 3.99 7.51
CA ILE A 64 7.39 5.03 6.55
C ILE A 64 8.27 4.41 5.45
N ARG A 65 9.22 3.54 5.82
CA ARG A 65 10.12 2.87 4.88
C ARG A 65 9.41 1.88 3.97
N SER A 66 8.42 1.13 4.47
CA SER A 66 7.64 0.21 3.64
C SER A 66 6.73 0.98 2.69
N ARG A 67 6.12 2.07 3.17
CA ARG A 67 5.31 2.97 2.35
C ARG A 67 6.12 3.61 1.23
N SER A 68 7.31 4.14 1.52
CA SER A 68 8.18 4.71 0.49
C SER A 68 8.65 3.68 -0.54
N ARG A 69 8.86 2.43 -0.12
CA ARG A 69 9.11 1.30 -1.04
C ARG A 69 7.90 1.00 -1.92
N ASN A 70 6.70 1.01 -1.38
CA ASN A 70 5.48 0.82 -2.17
C ASN A 70 5.28 1.95 -3.19
N TYR A 71 5.62 3.20 -2.85
CA TYR A 71 5.63 4.31 -3.82
C TYR A 71 6.80 4.24 -4.82
N SER A 72 7.97 3.71 -4.45
CA SER A 72 9.07 3.48 -5.41
C SER A 72 8.80 2.31 -6.37
N TYR A 73 7.96 1.35 -5.97
CA TYR A 73 7.37 0.35 -6.87
C TYR A 73 6.19 0.92 -7.69
N GLY A 74 5.60 2.04 -7.26
CA GLY A 74 4.56 2.78 -7.97
C GLY A 74 4.99 3.40 -9.30
N GLY A 75 6.25 3.24 -9.70
CA GLY A 75 6.73 3.59 -11.04
C GLY A 75 6.71 2.43 -12.04
N VAL A 76 6.51 1.17 -11.63
CA VAL A 76 6.76 0.00 -12.52
C VAL A 76 5.63 -1.02 -12.60
N ILE A 77 4.67 -1.04 -11.66
CA ILE A 77 3.56 -2.00 -11.74
C ILE A 77 2.23 -1.27 -11.71
N GLN A 78 1.72 -0.95 -12.91
CA GLN A 78 0.29 -0.74 -13.10
C GLN A 78 -0.38 -2.08 -12.84
N HIS A 79 -1.14 -2.19 -11.75
CA HIS A 79 -2.04 -3.33 -11.54
C HIS A 79 -3.16 -3.24 -12.58
N ILE A 80 -2.99 -3.95 -13.69
CA ILE A 80 -4.08 -4.23 -14.63
C ILE A 80 -4.94 -5.32 -13.96
N SER A 81 -6.26 -5.13 -13.90
CA SER A 81 -7.16 -6.19 -13.41
C SER A 81 -7.10 -7.41 -14.33
N LEU A 82 -7.34 -8.61 -13.79
CA LEU A 82 -7.37 -9.84 -14.61
C LEU A 82 -8.39 -9.72 -15.76
N GLU A 83 -9.53 -9.07 -15.51
CA GLU A 83 -10.54 -8.77 -16.52
C GLU A 83 -9.98 -7.90 -17.66
N ALA A 84 -9.26 -6.81 -17.32
CA ALA A 84 -8.64 -5.96 -18.32
C ALA A 84 -7.47 -6.64 -19.05
N MET A 85 -6.78 -7.59 -18.39
CA MET A 85 -5.75 -8.42 -19.02
C MET A 85 -6.36 -9.38 -20.04
N GLU A 86 -7.49 -10.01 -19.70
CA GLU A 86 -8.24 -10.90 -20.60
C GLU A 86 -8.80 -10.12 -21.81
N GLU A 87 -9.39 -8.94 -21.58
CA GLU A 87 -9.87 -8.05 -22.65
C GLU A 87 -8.74 -7.60 -23.59
N ALA A 88 -7.55 -7.35 -23.04
CA ALA A 88 -6.36 -7.01 -23.81
C ALA A 88 -5.71 -8.22 -24.51
N GLY A 89 -6.22 -9.43 -24.29
CA GLY A 89 -5.69 -10.67 -24.87
C GLY A 89 -4.38 -11.15 -24.25
N ILE A 90 -4.04 -10.66 -23.06
CA ILE A 90 -2.83 -11.06 -22.33
C ILE A 90 -3.01 -12.50 -21.84
N GLN A 91 -2.05 -13.37 -22.17
CA GLN A 91 -2.10 -14.78 -21.77
C GLN A 91 -1.25 -15.00 -20.51
N ILE A 92 -1.79 -15.78 -19.57
CA ILE A 92 -1.10 -16.17 -18.33
C ILE A 92 -1.05 -17.70 -18.27
N ASP A 93 0.13 -18.28 -18.12
CA ASP A 93 0.27 -19.74 -17.99
C ASP A 93 -0.01 -20.24 -16.55
N THR A 94 -0.04 -21.55 -16.37
CA THR A 94 -0.26 -22.19 -15.07
C THR A 94 0.87 -21.98 -14.05
N GLU A 95 2.02 -21.46 -14.50
CA GLU A 95 3.15 -21.07 -13.66
C GLU A 95 3.15 -19.57 -13.32
N GLY A 96 2.15 -18.81 -13.80
CA GLY A 96 1.99 -17.38 -13.54
C GLY A 96 2.85 -16.48 -14.44
N ARG A 97 3.38 -16.98 -15.55
CA ARG A 97 4.14 -16.17 -16.53
C ARG A 97 3.17 -15.44 -17.46
N VAL A 98 3.47 -14.18 -17.73
CA VAL A 98 2.63 -13.28 -18.55
C VAL A 98 3.24 -13.15 -19.94
N TYR A 99 2.43 -13.37 -20.97
CA TYR A 99 2.82 -13.27 -22.38
C TYR A 99 2.07 -12.11 -23.05
N GLU A 100 2.77 -11.36 -23.90
CA GLU A 100 2.14 -10.35 -24.75
C GLU A 100 1.07 -11.00 -25.62
N PRO A 101 -0.09 -10.33 -25.86
CA PRO A 101 -1.08 -10.82 -26.80
C PRO A 101 -0.41 -11.05 -28.15
N GLU A 102 -0.57 -12.25 -28.71
CA GLU A 102 -0.13 -12.54 -30.07
C GLU A 102 -0.68 -11.42 -30.97
N LYS A 103 0.22 -10.75 -31.73
CA LYS A 103 -0.14 -9.63 -32.60
C LYS A 103 -1.36 -10.00 -33.44
N ARG A 104 -2.55 -9.57 -32.99
CA ARG A 104 -3.74 -9.61 -33.82
C ARG A 104 -3.38 -8.72 -35.00
N ASN A 105 -3.24 -9.33 -36.17
CA ASN A 105 -3.12 -8.62 -37.43
C ASN A 105 -4.10 -7.46 -37.37
N SER A 106 -3.58 -6.22 -37.44
CA SER A 106 -4.38 -5.01 -37.39
C SER A 106 -5.53 -5.18 -38.37
N VAL A 107 -6.75 -5.33 -37.87
CA VAL A 107 -7.93 -5.32 -38.71
C VAL A 107 -7.99 -3.91 -39.28
N ILE A 108 -7.59 -3.77 -40.53
CA ILE A 108 -7.91 -2.58 -41.31
C ILE A 108 -9.43 -2.58 -41.39
N ILE A 109 -10.06 -1.70 -40.62
CA ILE A 109 -11.48 -1.41 -40.79
C ILE A 109 -11.57 -0.70 -42.13
N TYR A 110 -12.01 -1.42 -43.17
CA TYR A 110 -12.51 -0.79 -44.38
C TYR A 110 -13.75 0.00 -43.96
N ASP A 111 -13.62 1.32 -43.96
CA ASP A 111 -14.77 2.22 -43.90
C ASP A 111 -15.50 2.04 -45.23
N GLY A 112 -16.55 1.22 -45.20
CA GLY A 112 -17.38 0.92 -46.35
C GLY A 112 -18.15 2.18 -46.74
N VAL A 113 -17.55 3.00 -47.61
CA VAL A 113 -18.33 3.90 -48.45
C VAL A 113 -19.11 2.99 -49.39
N SER A 114 -20.39 2.80 -49.09
CA SER A 114 -21.35 2.17 -50.00
C SER A 114 -21.41 2.97 -51.29
N GLU A 115 -21.01 2.34 -52.40
CA GLU A 115 -21.57 2.68 -53.71
C GLU A 115 -23.07 2.43 -53.63
N ASP A 116 -23.86 3.50 -53.73
CA ASP A 116 -25.10 3.59 -54.50
C ASP A 116 -25.86 4.84 -54.07
N GLU A 117 -25.71 5.95 -54.81
CA GLU A 117 -26.82 6.81 -55.25
C GLU A 117 -26.33 7.94 -56.19
N PHE A 118 -26.77 7.81 -57.45
CA PHE A 118 -26.71 8.71 -58.64
C PHE A 118 -25.55 8.58 -59.64
#